data_AF-A0A1W2TGN3-F1
#
_entry.id   AF-A0A1W2TGN3-F1
#
_cell.length_a   1.000
_cell.length_b   1.000
_cell.length_c   1.000
_cell.angle_alpha   90.00
_cell.angle_beta   90.00
_cell.angle_gamma   90.00
#
_symmetry.space_group_name_H-M   'P 1'
#
loop_
_entity.id
_entity.type
_entity.pdbx_description
1 polymer ?
#
loop_
_entity_poly.entity_id
_entity_poly.type
_entity_poly.pdbx_seq_one_letter_code
_entity_poly.pdbx_strand_id
1 'polypeptide(L)'
;MGSILDEIEFLPPTPPVKDILGGAGAYSALGARLFSPPPGSKSVGWIVDKGSDFPPDLEDRIVSWGTSVLLRDTPERLTTRGWNGYDEHQNRAFRYMTPKKRLTAEDLTPELLASRTFHLICSPKRCRELVLEIKDKRADLPASLSGSHGDYRGSGNQLPKPIFIWEPVPDLCTPDELLNCTNVLPLIDVMSPNHAELAGFMGDDGLDPETGEISTRAIERACEQLLGSMPLQSFCIVVRAGEKGCYLARNGGRKRKHKSKTSGKKPSALLHGGLRPDTDMEALFAGLLQDPEGSVAREEIEVDPGVERWLPAFHANATNGEAEEKKKGKGNVVDPTGGGNTFLGALAVALARGEGIEEAAVWGSVAASFAIEQVGMPTLGHDDEGRETWNSVRVSERFDEFKARLEPSS
;
A
#
# COMPACT_ATOMS: atom_id res chain seq x y z
N MET A 1 10.74 -3.30 6.09
CA MET A 1 11.01 -3.84 7.44
C MET A 1 11.44 -5.29 7.31
N GLY A 2 12.27 -5.83 8.22
CA GLY A 2 12.57 -7.26 8.26
C GLY A 2 11.49 -8.07 8.98
N SER A 3 11.56 -9.39 8.90
CA SER A 3 10.70 -10.33 9.65
C SER A 3 10.91 -10.23 11.17
N ILE A 4 9.87 -10.55 11.94
CA ILE A 4 9.87 -10.60 13.40
C ILE A 4 9.28 -11.95 13.82
N LEU A 5 9.74 -12.52 14.93
CA LEU A 5 9.06 -13.62 15.61
C LEU A 5 8.16 -13.04 16.70
N ASP A 6 6.85 -13.24 16.56
CA ASP A 6 5.88 -12.74 17.51
C ASP A 6 5.60 -13.78 18.61
N GLU A 7 5.52 -13.29 19.84
CA GLU A 7 5.01 -13.99 21.01
C GLU A 7 3.68 -13.34 21.39
N ILE A 8 2.61 -14.13 21.40
CA ILE A 8 1.26 -13.66 21.70
C ILE A 8 0.85 -14.19 23.06
N GLU A 9 0.57 -13.26 23.98
CA GLU A 9 0.09 -13.54 25.32
C GLU A 9 -1.40 -13.22 25.39
N PHE A 10 -2.21 -14.27 25.52
CA PHE A 10 -3.65 -14.16 25.71
C PHE A 10 -4.00 -14.04 27.19
N LEU A 11 -5.16 -13.46 27.49
CA LEU A 11 -5.70 -13.50 28.83
C LEU A 11 -5.99 -14.96 29.25
N PRO A 12 -5.71 -15.34 30.51
CA PRO A 12 -6.08 -16.65 31.02
C PRO A 12 -7.56 -16.96 30.79
N PRO A 13 -7.93 -18.21 30.42
CA PRO A 13 -7.12 -19.43 30.49
C PRO A 13 -6.37 -19.78 29.19
N THR A 14 -6.43 -18.94 28.15
CA THR A 14 -5.83 -19.26 26.84
C THR A 14 -4.30 -19.26 26.95
N PRO A 15 -3.60 -20.33 26.57
CA PRO A 15 -2.15 -20.39 26.67
C PRO A 15 -1.49 -19.44 25.65
N PRO A 16 -0.31 -18.88 25.98
CA PRO A 16 0.42 -18.04 25.05
C PRO A 16 0.93 -18.86 23.86
N VAL A 17 1.05 -18.21 22.70
CA VAL A 17 1.61 -18.80 21.49
C VAL A 17 2.94 -18.12 21.18
N LYS A 18 3.97 -18.92 20.88
CA LYS A 18 5.34 -18.46 20.67
C LYS A 18 5.82 -18.82 19.27
N ASP A 19 6.90 -18.16 18.85
CA ASP A 19 7.59 -18.42 17.58
C ASP A 19 6.64 -18.33 16.37
N ILE A 20 5.73 -17.36 16.41
CA ILE A 20 4.87 -17.08 15.26
C ILE A 20 5.66 -16.23 14.29
N LEU A 21 5.72 -16.63 13.01
CA LEU A 21 6.21 -15.74 11.97
C LEU A 21 5.29 -14.52 11.89
N GLY A 22 5.84 -13.35 12.18
CA GLY A 22 5.10 -12.12 12.20
C GLY A 22 5.94 -10.92 11.79
N GLY A 23 5.56 -9.77 12.30
CA GLY A 23 6.10 -8.50 11.85
C GLY A 23 5.61 -8.07 10.46
N ALA A 24 5.63 -6.75 10.28
CA ALA A 24 5.02 -6.11 9.13
C ALA A 24 5.60 -6.57 7.78
N GLY A 25 6.92 -6.80 7.70
CA GLY A 25 7.57 -7.26 6.46
C GLY A 25 7.08 -8.63 5.98
N ALA A 26 6.84 -9.57 6.90
CA ALA A 26 6.37 -10.91 6.56
C ALA A 26 4.91 -10.89 6.08
N TYR A 27 4.05 -10.12 6.74
CA TYR A 27 2.64 -9.96 6.33
C TYR A 27 2.52 -9.23 4.98
N SER A 28 3.36 -8.22 4.72
CA SER A 28 3.40 -7.59 3.38
C SER A 28 3.87 -8.56 2.30
N ALA A 29 4.88 -9.39 2.58
CA ALA A 29 5.32 -10.43 1.64
C ALA A 29 4.22 -11.47 1.39
N LEU A 30 3.48 -11.88 2.43
CA LEU A 30 2.31 -12.75 2.32
C LEU A 30 1.25 -12.12 1.40
N GLY A 31 0.87 -10.86 1.64
CA GLY A 31 -0.13 -10.16 0.83
C GLY A 31 0.23 -10.10 -0.64
N ALA A 32 1.49 -9.77 -0.93
CA ALA A 32 2.04 -9.79 -2.28
C ALA A 32 2.00 -11.20 -2.89
N ARG A 33 2.29 -12.23 -2.08
CA ARG A 33 2.36 -13.63 -2.51
C ARG A 33 0.98 -14.23 -2.81
N LEU A 34 -0.07 -13.86 -2.06
CA LEU A 34 -1.45 -14.30 -2.32
C LEU A 34 -1.89 -14.00 -3.76
N PHE A 35 -1.48 -12.85 -4.29
CA PHE A 35 -1.77 -12.44 -5.67
C PHE A 35 -0.65 -12.73 -6.66
N SER A 36 0.39 -13.46 -6.25
CA SER A 36 1.53 -13.85 -7.07
C SER A 36 1.80 -15.35 -6.96
N PRO A 37 0.88 -16.22 -7.42
CA PRO A 37 1.13 -17.65 -7.48
C PRO A 37 2.32 -17.98 -8.41
N PRO A 38 2.97 -19.14 -8.26
CA PRO A 38 4.06 -19.56 -9.13
C PRO A 38 3.59 -19.59 -10.61
N PRO A 39 4.44 -19.19 -11.56
CA PRO A 39 5.83 -18.77 -11.40
C PRO A 39 6.01 -17.30 -10.96
N GLY A 40 4.93 -16.51 -10.87
CA GLY A 40 4.97 -15.10 -10.52
C GLY A 40 5.43 -14.79 -9.09
N SER A 41 5.43 -15.78 -8.18
CA SER A 41 5.88 -15.65 -6.79
C SER A 41 7.30 -15.09 -6.65
N LYS A 42 8.18 -15.34 -7.63
CA LYS A 42 9.56 -14.83 -7.67
C LYS A 42 9.66 -13.32 -7.91
N SER A 43 8.57 -12.66 -8.26
CA SER A 43 8.51 -11.18 -8.30
C SER A 43 8.39 -10.54 -6.92
N VAL A 44 8.14 -11.32 -5.86
CA VAL A 44 8.02 -10.84 -4.48
C VAL A 44 9.38 -10.97 -3.77
N GLY A 45 10.03 -9.83 -3.52
CA GLY A 45 11.32 -9.74 -2.84
C GLY A 45 11.20 -9.15 -1.43
N TRP A 46 11.87 -9.75 -0.46
CA TRP A 46 11.88 -9.31 0.95
C TRP A 46 13.07 -9.91 1.69
N ILE A 47 13.39 -9.37 2.88
CA ILE A 47 14.59 -9.73 3.66
C ILE A 47 14.18 -10.29 5.02
N VAL A 48 14.82 -11.40 5.40
CA VAL A 48 14.66 -12.07 6.69
C VAL A 48 16.03 -12.19 7.34
N ASP A 49 16.21 -11.54 8.50
CA ASP A 49 17.43 -11.64 9.30
C ASP A 49 17.26 -12.71 10.38
N LYS A 50 17.87 -13.87 10.18
CA LYS A 50 17.82 -15.04 11.06
C LYS A 50 18.85 -14.90 12.18
N GLY A 51 18.41 -14.80 13.43
CA GLY A 51 19.32 -14.88 14.58
C GLY A 51 19.70 -16.32 14.89
N SER A 52 20.52 -16.51 15.92
CA SER A 52 20.98 -17.84 16.38
C SER A 52 19.85 -18.75 16.86
N ASP A 53 18.66 -18.21 17.12
CA ASP A 53 17.46 -18.87 17.64
C ASP A 53 16.33 -19.00 16.59
N PHE A 54 16.61 -18.76 15.30
CA PHE A 54 15.58 -18.82 14.26
C PHE A 54 15.06 -20.26 14.07
N PRO A 55 13.74 -20.52 14.20
CA PRO A 55 13.20 -21.87 14.10
C PRO A 55 13.31 -22.45 12.67
N PRO A 56 13.84 -23.68 12.49
CA PRO A 56 13.94 -24.33 11.17
C PRO A 56 12.60 -24.49 10.45
N ASP A 57 11.54 -24.86 11.16
CA ASP A 57 10.20 -25.05 10.57
C ASP A 57 9.64 -23.75 9.96
N LEU A 58 10.01 -22.59 10.51
CA LEU A 58 9.63 -21.29 9.95
C LEU A 58 10.44 -20.96 8.69
N GLU A 59 11.70 -21.38 8.63
CA GLU A 59 12.52 -21.26 7.42
C GLU A 59 11.91 -22.08 6.30
N ASP A 60 11.59 -23.36 6.55
CA ASP A 60 10.93 -24.24 5.58
C ASP A 60 9.59 -23.65 5.12
N ARG A 61 8.81 -23.10 6.05
CA ARG A 61 7.55 -22.42 5.72
C ARG A 61 7.79 -21.20 4.81
N ILE A 62 8.75 -20.33 5.12
CA ILE A 62 9.08 -19.16 4.31
C ILE A 62 9.57 -19.57 2.92
N VAL A 63 10.42 -20.58 2.83
CA VAL A 63 10.96 -21.11 1.57
C VAL A 63 9.84 -21.72 0.73
N SER A 64 8.88 -22.42 1.35
CA SER A 64 7.74 -23.05 0.65
C SER A 64 6.85 -22.03 -0.07
N TRP A 65 6.85 -20.76 0.35
CA TRP A 65 6.14 -19.69 -0.37
C TRP A 65 6.72 -19.43 -1.76
N GLY A 66 7.93 -19.90 -2.07
CA GLY A 66 8.51 -19.80 -3.40
C GLY A 66 8.77 -18.36 -3.86
N THR A 67 8.91 -17.43 -2.92
CA THR A 67 9.24 -16.01 -3.18
C THR A 67 10.74 -15.85 -3.48
N SER A 68 11.17 -14.62 -3.78
CA SER A 68 12.59 -14.24 -3.86
C SER A 68 13.06 -13.66 -2.53
N VAL A 69 12.84 -14.41 -1.44
CA VAL A 69 13.27 -14.03 -0.10
C VAL A 69 14.80 -14.10 0.02
N LEU A 70 15.39 -13.05 0.62
CA LEU A 70 16.79 -13.04 1.02
C LEU A 70 16.88 -13.39 2.51
N LEU A 71 17.22 -14.65 2.79
CA LEU A 71 17.54 -15.13 4.14
C LEU A 71 18.98 -14.74 4.47
N ARG A 72 19.20 -14.02 5.57
CA ARG A 72 20.53 -13.62 6.06
C ARG A 72 20.77 -14.21 7.44
N ASP A 73 21.83 -14.99 7.58
CA ASP A 73 22.26 -15.50 8.89
C ASP A 73 22.98 -14.40 9.68
N THR A 74 22.53 -14.20 10.92
CA THR A 74 23.09 -13.24 11.89
C THR A 74 23.34 -13.96 13.23
N PRO A 75 24.26 -14.94 13.26
CA PRO A 75 24.47 -15.81 14.43
C PRO A 75 24.97 -15.05 15.68
N GLU A 76 25.46 -13.83 15.51
CA GLU A 76 25.92 -12.94 16.58
C GLU A 76 24.79 -12.33 17.42
N ARG A 77 23.53 -12.51 17.01
CA ARG A 77 22.35 -11.95 17.70
C ARG A 77 21.20 -12.94 17.75
N LEU A 78 20.25 -12.66 18.65
CA LEU A 78 18.93 -13.26 18.60
C LEU A 78 18.08 -12.64 17.49
N THR A 79 17.14 -13.44 16.98
CA THR A 79 16.12 -13.01 16.02
C THR A 79 15.29 -11.90 16.65
N THR A 80 14.87 -10.93 15.84
CA THR A 80 14.02 -9.84 16.34
C THR A 80 12.69 -10.43 16.81
N ARG A 81 12.32 -10.19 18.07
CA ARG A 81 11.11 -10.73 18.71
C ARG A 81 10.19 -9.60 19.15
N GLY A 82 8.90 -9.79 18.92
CA GLY A 82 7.83 -8.88 19.32
C GLY A 82 6.92 -9.57 20.33
N TRP A 83 6.63 -8.92 21.44
CA TRP A 83 5.60 -9.35 22.37
C TRP A 83 4.30 -8.63 22.04
N ASN A 84 3.20 -9.38 22.03
CA ASN A 84 1.84 -8.90 21.81
C ASN A 84 0.98 -9.35 22.99
N GLY A 85 0.51 -8.41 23.79
CA GLY A 85 -0.44 -8.69 24.87
C GLY A 85 -1.77 -8.01 24.63
N TYR A 86 -2.83 -8.59 25.20
CA TYR A 86 -4.18 -8.03 25.14
C TYR A 86 -4.66 -7.71 26.56
N ASP A 87 -5.29 -6.55 26.73
CA ASP A 87 -5.97 -6.21 27.98
C ASP A 87 -7.43 -6.73 28.00
N GLU A 88 -8.14 -6.50 29.12
CA GLU A 88 -9.55 -6.92 29.30
C GLU A 88 -10.50 -6.32 28.26
N HIS A 89 -10.10 -5.23 27.60
CA HIS A 89 -10.84 -4.57 26.53
C HIS A 89 -10.38 -4.99 25.13
N GLN A 90 -9.53 -6.03 25.03
CA GLN A 90 -8.92 -6.52 23.80
C GLN A 90 -8.01 -5.49 23.10
N ASN A 91 -7.54 -4.47 23.83
CA ASN A 91 -6.54 -3.56 23.28
C ASN A 91 -5.20 -4.28 23.21
N ARG A 92 -4.59 -4.27 22.03
CA ARG A 92 -3.27 -4.86 21.80
C ARG A 92 -2.17 -3.90 22.25
N ALA A 93 -1.30 -4.38 23.13
CA ALA A 93 -0.03 -3.75 23.47
C ALA A 93 1.13 -4.47 22.78
N PHE A 94 2.10 -3.73 22.26
CA PHE A 94 3.27 -4.28 21.57
C PHE A 94 4.58 -3.78 22.19
N ARG A 95 5.58 -4.67 22.33
CA ARG A 95 6.96 -4.28 22.66
C ARG A 95 7.96 -5.22 22.03
N TYR A 96 9.14 -4.71 21.69
CA TYR A 96 10.25 -5.56 21.24
C TYR A 96 10.87 -6.29 22.44
N MET A 97 11.09 -7.59 22.30
CA MET A 97 11.78 -8.44 23.30
C MET A 97 13.27 -8.56 23.03
N THR A 98 13.68 -8.38 21.77
CA THR A 98 15.08 -8.37 21.35
C THR A 98 15.37 -7.15 20.47
N PRO A 99 16.64 -6.73 20.36
CA PRO A 99 16.99 -5.56 19.56
C PRO A 99 16.54 -5.68 18.10
N LYS A 100 15.86 -4.65 17.62
CA LYS A 100 15.43 -4.55 16.21
C LYS A 100 16.63 -4.28 15.31
N LYS A 101 16.89 -5.18 14.34
CA LYS A 101 17.74 -4.88 13.19
C LYS A 101 16.96 -4.02 12.19
N ARG A 102 17.44 -2.82 11.92
CA ARG A 102 16.81 -1.88 10.99
C ARG A 102 17.37 -2.11 9.59
N LEU A 103 16.47 -2.22 8.61
CA LEU A 103 16.86 -2.23 7.20
C LEU A 103 17.06 -0.80 6.69
N THR A 104 18.02 -0.65 5.79
CA THR A 104 18.44 0.55 5.10
C THR A 104 18.47 0.30 3.59
N ALA A 105 18.68 1.34 2.79
CA ALA A 105 18.84 1.13 1.35
C ALA A 105 20.09 0.31 0.99
N GLU A 106 21.09 0.24 1.88
CA GLU A 106 22.30 -0.59 1.71
C GLU A 106 22.01 -2.09 1.79
N ASP A 107 20.94 -2.48 2.47
CA ASP A 107 20.57 -3.89 2.61
C ASP A 107 19.92 -4.46 1.35
N LEU A 108 19.54 -3.60 0.38
CA LEU A 108 18.88 -4.00 -0.84
C LEU A 108 19.89 -4.43 -1.91
N THR A 109 19.78 -5.67 -2.38
CA THR A 109 20.57 -6.14 -3.53
C THR A 109 20.16 -5.42 -4.82
N PRO A 110 20.96 -5.45 -5.89
CA PRO A 110 20.57 -4.85 -7.18
C PRO A 110 19.21 -5.33 -7.71
N GLU A 111 18.85 -6.59 -7.48
CA GLU A 111 17.56 -7.17 -7.87
C GLU A 111 16.41 -6.60 -7.03
N LEU A 112 16.61 -6.47 -5.71
CA LEU A 112 15.62 -5.83 -4.83
C LEU A 112 15.48 -4.34 -5.14
N LEU A 113 16.60 -3.66 -5.41
CA LEU A 113 16.62 -2.27 -5.87
C LEU A 113 15.93 -2.11 -7.22
N ALA A 114 15.80 -3.14 -8.05
CA ALA A 114 15.09 -3.08 -9.32
C ALA A 114 13.55 -3.21 -9.18
N SER A 115 13.03 -3.47 -7.97
CA SER A 115 11.60 -3.63 -7.70
C SER A 115 10.76 -2.44 -8.18
N ARG A 116 9.53 -2.69 -8.66
CA ARG A 116 8.63 -1.62 -9.11
C ARG A 116 7.95 -0.89 -7.97
N THR A 117 7.75 -1.56 -6.84
CA THR A 117 7.05 -1.03 -5.67
C THR A 117 7.88 -1.26 -4.40
N PHE A 118 7.81 -0.32 -3.48
CA PHE A 118 8.43 -0.40 -2.15
C PHE A 118 7.39 -0.05 -1.08
N HIS A 119 7.18 -0.96 -0.13
CA HIS A 119 6.38 -0.71 1.07
C HIS A 119 7.30 -0.33 2.24
N LEU A 120 7.19 0.92 2.66
CA LEU A 120 8.00 1.52 3.71
C LEU A 120 7.16 1.71 4.96
N ILE A 121 7.65 1.20 6.09
CA ILE A 121 6.94 1.26 7.37
C ILE A 121 7.88 1.85 8.40
N CYS A 122 7.71 3.14 8.66
CA CYS A 122 8.65 3.92 9.45
C CYS A 122 8.09 5.31 9.78
N SER A 123 8.80 6.05 10.63
CA SER A 123 8.55 7.47 10.91
C SER A 123 8.59 8.31 9.63
N PRO A 124 7.93 9.49 9.59
CA PRO A 124 8.00 10.38 8.44
C PRO A 124 9.43 10.72 8.00
N LYS A 125 10.30 11.15 8.93
CA LYS A 125 11.71 11.48 8.62
C LYS A 125 12.44 10.32 7.94
N ARG A 126 12.30 9.12 8.50
CA ARG A 126 12.93 7.91 7.93
C ARG A 126 12.35 7.53 6.57
N CYS A 127 11.06 7.75 6.33
CA CYS A 127 10.46 7.51 5.03
C CYS A 127 11.14 8.39 3.97
N ARG A 128 11.28 9.69 4.25
CA ARG A 128 12.00 10.61 3.37
C ARG A 128 13.43 10.16 3.10
N GLU A 129 14.19 9.78 4.12
CA GLU A 129 15.57 9.27 3.96
C GLU A 129 15.61 8.06 3.03
N LEU A 130 14.80 7.03 3.31
CA LEU A 130 14.76 5.79 2.54
C LEU A 130 14.36 6.05 1.08
N VAL A 131 13.37 6.90 0.83
CA VAL A 131 12.94 7.23 -0.53
C VAL A 131 14.08 7.87 -1.33
N LEU A 132 14.83 8.80 -0.70
CA LEU A 132 15.95 9.48 -1.35
C LEU A 132 17.13 8.51 -1.57
N GLU A 133 17.51 7.74 -0.57
CA GLU A 133 18.58 6.73 -0.66
C GLU A 133 18.27 5.67 -1.73
N ILE A 134 17.03 5.16 -1.79
CA ILE A 134 16.63 4.17 -2.79
C ILE A 134 16.63 4.78 -4.20
N LYS A 135 16.14 6.02 -4.37
CA LYS A 135 16.16 6.70 -5.67
C LYS A 135 17.58 6.92 -6.19
N ASP A 136 18.48 7.33 -5.30
CA ASP A 136 19.90 7.54 -5.60
C ASP A 136 20.56 6.24 -6.07
N LYS A 137 20.46 5.16 -5.27
CA LYS A 137 21.02 3.84 -5.63
C LYS A 137 20.44 3.24 -6.91
N ARG A 138 19.20 3.57 -7.25
CA ARG A 138 18.55 3.12 -8.49
C ARG A 138 19.02 3.86 -9.73
N ALA A 139 19.55 5.08 -9.60
CA ALA A 139 19.98 5.89 -10.75
C ALA A 139 21.11 5.22 -11.54
N ASP A 140 21.93 4.43 -10.85
CA ASP A 140 23.09 3.72 -11.40
C ASP A 140 22.77 2.32 -11.97
N LEU A 141 21.52 1.84 -11.81
CA LEU A 141 21.16 0.49 -12.22
C LEU A 141 20.59 0.41 -13.65
N PRO A 142 21.04 -0.56 -14.46
CA PRO A 142 20.56 -0.72 -15.83
C PRO A 142 19.12 -1.25 -15.86
N ALA A 143 18.37 -0.82 -16.88
CA ALA A 143 17.00 -1.28 -17.13
C ALA A 143 16.89 -2.81 -17.27
N SER A 144 17.95 -3.51 -17.68
CA SER A 144 17.98 -4.97 -17.84
C SER A 144 17.73 -5.74 -16.54
N LEU A 145 17.92 -5.12 -15.37
CA LEU A 145 17.61 -5.73 -14.07
C LEU A 145 16.11 -5.73 -13.75
N SER A 146 15.33 -4.85 -14.37
CA SER A 146 13.88 -4.91 -14.30
C SER A 146 13.43 -6.10 -15.15
N GLY A 147 13.14 -7.23 -14.51
CA GLY A 147 12.67 -8.45 -15.17
C GLY A 147 11.55 -8.20 -16.20
N SER A 148 11.46 -9.08 -17.20
CA SER A 148 10.66 -8.96 -18.44
C SER A 148 9.13 -8.98 -18.28
N HIS A 149 8.59 -8.60 -17.12
CA HIS A 149 7.15 -8.55 -16.89
C HIS A 149 6.59 -7.14 -17.13
N GLY A 150 6.22 -6.90 -18.39
CA GLY A 150 5.33 -5.81 -18.78
C GLY A 150 6.03 -4.72 -19.58
N ASP A 151 5.72 -4.71 -20.88
CA ASP A 151 5.52 -3.61 -21.85
C ASP A 151 6.06 -2.20 -21.52
N TYR A 152 7.22 -2.09 -20.87
CA TYR A 152 7.87 -0.81 -20.64
C TYR A 152 8.48 -0.33 -21.96
N ARG A 153 7.69 0.44 -22.70
CA ARG A 153 8.08 1.16 -23.92
C ARG A 153 8.90 2.42 -23.62
N GLY A 154 9.63 2.46 -22.50
CA GLY A 154 10.51 3.57 -22.18
C GLY A 154 11.80 3.47 -23.00
N SER A 155 12.11 4.52 -23.75
CA SER A 155 13.32 4.63 -24.58
C SER A 155 14.62 4.80 -23.80
N GLY A 156 14.67 4.43 -22.53
CA GLY A 156 15.76 4.74 -21.60
C GLY A 156 16.49 3.49 -21.12
N ASN A 157 17.79 3.65 -20.82
CA ASN A 157 18.65 2.60 -20.28
C ASN A 157 18.52 2.43 -18.75
N GLN A 158 17.52 3.09 -18.13
CA GLN A 158 17.33 3.18 -16.68
C GLN A 158 16.05 2.47 -16.23
N LEU A 159 16.02 2.05 -14.96
CA LEU A 159 14.85 1.43 -14.33
C LEU A 159 13.62 2.35 -14.37
N PRO A 160 12.39 1.79 -14.47
CA PRO A 160 11.16 2.58 -14.36
C PRO A 160 11.09 3.31 -13.02
N LYS A 161 10.33 4.41 -12.95
CA LYS A 161 10.07 5.11 -11.69
C LYS A 161 9.42 4.12 -10.70
N PRO A 162 9.98 3.93 -9.50
CA PRO A 162 9.35 3.09 -8.49
C PRO A 162 8.14 3.79 -7.87
N ILE A 163 7.21 2.99 -7.37
CA ILE A 163 6.06 3.42 -6.58
C ILE A 163 6.40 3.20 -5.10
N PHE A 164 6.25 4.25 -4.30
CA PHE A 164 6.45 4.17 -2.84
C PHE A 164 5.10 4.19 -2.11
N ILE A 165 4.88 3.18 -1.28
CA ILE A 165 3.76 3.05 -0.37
C ILE A 165 4.31 3.24 1.04
N TRP A 166 3.86 4.28 1.74
CA TRP A 166 4.30 4.58 3.09
C TRP A 166 3.19 4.30 4.10
N GLU A 167 3.51 3.49 5.10
CA GLU A 167 2.72 3.28 6.30
C GLU A 167 3.44 3.96 7.49
N PRO A 168 2.79 4.91 8.17
CA PRO A 168 3.37 5.54 9.35
C PRO A 168 3.42 4.56 10.53
N VAL A 169 4.29 4.83 11.50
CA VAL A 169 4.36 4.05 12.75
C VAL A 169 3.53 4.71 13.84
N PRO A 170 2.71 3.96 14.61
CA PRO A 170 1.77 4.54 15.56
C PRO A 170 2.38 5.54 16.54
N ASP A 171 3.56 5.25 17.09
CA ASP A 171 4.24 6.06 18.12
C ASP A 171 4.56 7.50 17.69
N LEU A 172 4.54 7.78 16.38
CA LEU A 172 4.88 9.07 15.80
C LEU A 172 3.74 9.66 14.97
N CYS A 173 2.54 9.12 15.10
CA CYS A 173 1.32 9.68 14.56
C CYS A 173 0.76 10.71 15.55
N THR A 174 1.47 11.83 15.70
CA THR A 174 1.12 12.92 16.62
C THR A 174 1.06 14.26 15.89
N PRO A 175 0.39 15.29 16.45
CA PRO A 175 0.32 16.60 15.82
C PRO A 175 1.70 17.23 15.57
N ASP A 176 2.68 16.97 16.44
CA ASP A 176 4.05 17.49 16.32
C ASP A 176 4.79 16.94 15.09
N GLU A 177 4.42 15.75 14.63
CA GLU A 177 5.01 15.10 13.46
C GLU A 177 4.27 15.43 12.16
N LEU A 178 3.16 16.18 12.20
CA LEU A 178 2.36 16.54 11.03
C LEU A 178 3.17 17.29 9.97
N LEU A 179 4.09 18.18 10.37
CA LEU A 179 4.99 18.86 9.43
C LEU A 179 5.96 17.87 8.75
N ASN A 180 6.47 16.88 9.48
CA ASN A 180 7.33 15.87 8.88
C ASN A 180 6.53 14.95 7.96
N CYS A 181 5.29 14.62 8.32
CA CYS A 181 4.34 13.89 7.49
C CYS A 181 4.13 14.61 6.14
N THR A 182 3.74 15.89 6.16
CA THR A 182 3.47 16.66 4.92
C THR A 182 4.71 16.83 4.05
N ASN A 183 5.91 16.88 4.64
CA ASN A 183 7.17 16.89 3.88
C ASN A 183 7.50 15.57 3.16
N VAL A 184 6.88 14.45 3.53
CA VAL A 184 7.08 13.13 2.91
C VAL A 184 6.14 12.91 1.73
N LEU A 185 4.90 13.38 1.83
CA LEU A 185 3.84 13.22 0.83
C LEU A 185 4.27 13.52 -0.62
N PRO A 186 5.12 14.53 -0.94
CA PRO A 186 5.61 14.78 -2.30
C PRO A 186 6.51 13.70 -2.89
N LEU A 187 7.09 12.87 -2.02
CA LEU A 187 8.17 11.96 -2.37
C LEU A 187 7.65 10.55 -2.67
N ILE A 188 6.42 10.26 -2.22
CA ILE A 188 5.75 8.97 -2.27
C ILE A 188 4.53 9.00 -3.20
N ASP A 189 3.96 7.84 -3.47
CA ASP A 189 2.80 7.70 -4.36
C ASP A 189 1.54 7.33 -3.56
N VAL A 190 1.68 6.57 -2.46
CA VAL A 190 0.58 6.21 -1.54
C VAL A 190 0.99 6.40 -0.09
N MET A 191 0.18 7.12 0.69
CA MET A 191 0.21 7.10 2.16
C MET A 191 -0.91 6.19 2.66
N SER A 192 -0.62 5.24 3.56
CA SER A 192 -1.65 4.34 4.11
C SER A 192 -1.62 4.22 5.63
N PRO A 193 -2.14 5.25 6.34
CA PRO A 193 -2.37 5.14 7.77
C PRO A 193 -3.58 4.22 8.04
N ASN A 194 -3.67 3.68 9.25
CA ASN A 194 -4.95 3.26 9.80
C ASN A 194 -5.75 4.48 10.32
N HIS A 195 -7.02 4.29 10.67
CA HIS A 195 -7.89 5.36 11.17
C HIS A 195 -7.33 6.10 12.40
N ALA A 196 -6.79 5.38 13.40
CA ALA A 196 -6.23 5.96 14.62
C ALA A 196 -4.90 6.69 14.34
N GLU A 197 -4.06 6.17 13.46
CA GLU A 197 -2.83 6.83 13.00
C GLU A 197 -3.13 8.15 12.29
N LEU A 198 -4.14 8.17 11.41
CA LEU A 198 -4.56 9.39 10.73
C LEU A 198 -5.12 10.40 11.72
N ALA A 199 -5.98 9.96 12.64
CA ALA A 199 -6.55 10.82 13.67
C ALA A 199 -5.48 11.39 14.59
N GLY A 200 -4.49 10.59 14.97
CA GLY A 200 -3.37 11.02 15.81
C GLY A 200 -2.58 12.19 15.19
N PHE A 201 -2.32 12.17 13.88
CA PHE A 201 -1.73 13.33 13.18
C PHE A 201 -2.59 14.59 13.26
N MET A 202 -3.91 14.43 13.35
CA MET A 202 -4.89 15.52 13.46
C MET A 202 -5.17 15.94 14.90
N GLY A 203 -4.58 15.27 15.89
CA GLY A 203 -4.83 15.51 17.32
C GLY A 203 -6.20 14.99 17.78
N ASP A 204 -6.69 13.94 17.14
CA ASP A 204 -8.00 13.32 17.36
C ASP A 204 -7.81 11.80 17.66
N ASP A 205 -8.83 11.12 18.18
CA ASP A 205 -8.80 9.66 18.40
C ASP A 205 -9.40 8.85 17.24
N GLY A 206 -10.13 9.53 16.34
CA GLY A 206 -10.71 8.94 15.14
C GLY A 206 -11.98 8.13 15.39
N LEU A 207 -12.55 8.26 16.59
CA LEU A 207 -13.77 7.58 17.01
C LEU A 207 -14.94 8.56 17.01
N ASP A 208 -16.14 8.03 16.81
CA ASP A 208 -17.38 8.78 16.94
C ASP A 208 -17.72 8.92 18.44
N PRO A 209 -17.89 10.15 18.97
CA PRO A 209 -18.09 10.36 20.41
C PRO A 209 -19.37 9.73 20.99
N GLU A 210 -20.37 9.46 20.15
CA GLU A 210 -21.65 8.91 20.59
C GLU A 210 -21.62 7.37 20.59
N THR A 211 -21.01 6.78 19.56
CA THR A 211 -21.03 5.33 19.34
C THR A 211 -19.74 4.62 19.78
N GLY A 212 -18.62 5.34 19.87
CA GLY A 212 -17.29 4.75 20.08
C GLY A 212 -16.76 3.97 18.87
N GLU A 213 -17.47 3.96 17.74
CA GLU A 213 -17.04 3.30 16.50
C GLU A 213 -16.09 4.18 15.68
N ILE A 214 -15.42 3.60 14.69
CA ILE A 214 -14.56 4.34 13.76
C ILE A 214 -15.38 5.39 13.01
N SER A 215 -14.98 6.67 13.12
CA SER A 215 -15.67 7.80 12.51
C SER A 215 -15.30 7.98 11.05
N THR A 216 -16.20 7.62 10.13
CA THR A 216 -16.00 7.82 8.68
C THR A 216 -15.86 9.29 8.32
N ARG A 217 -16.63 10.16 8.99
CA ARG A 217 -16.58 11.62 8.81
C ARG A 217 -15.24 12.21 9.22
N ALA A 218 -14.65 11.73 10.34
CA ALA A 218 -13.34 12.18 10.78
C ALA A 218 -12.25 11.79 9.77
N ILE A 219 -12.33 10.58 9.21
CA ILE A 219 -11.41 10.08 8.17
C ILE A 219 -11.50 10.93 6.90
N GLU A 220 -12.72 11.17 6.39
CA GLU A 220 -12.97 12.00 5.20
C GLU A 220 -12.40 13.41 5.40
N ARG A 221 -12.75 14.07 6.51
CA ARG A 221 -12.25 15.40 6.87
C ARG A 221 -10.73 15.47 6.93
N ALA A 222 -10.09 14.49 7.58
CA ALA A 222 -8.64 14.46 7.71
C ALA A 222 -7.94 14.26 6.36
N CYS A 223 -8.50 13.41 5.48
CA CYS A 223 -7.98 13.24 4.13
C CYS A 223 -8.11 14.53 3.31
N GLU A 224 -9.27 15.20 3.37
CA GLU A 224 -9.52 16.47 2.69
C GLU A 224 -8.51 17.54 3.15
N GLN A 225 -8.22 17.63 4.46
CA GLN A 225 -7.23 18.55 5.01
C GLN A 225 -5.82 18.28 4.47
N LEU A 226 -5.37 17.01 4.44
CA LEU A 226 -4.06 16.65 3.90
C LEU A 226 -3.97 16.94 2.40
N LEU A 227 -4.98 16.55 1.63
CA LEU A 227 -5.02 16.77 0.19
C LEU A 227 -5.12 18.26 -0.17
N GLY A 228 -5.90 19.03 0.58
CA GLY A 228 -6.05 20.47 0.43
C GLY A 228 -4.77 21.25 0.72
N SER A 229 -3.87 20.70 1.56
CA SER A 229 -2.56 21.31 1.82
C SER A 229 -1.61 21.24 0.62
N MET A 230 -1.83 20.33 -0.34
CA MET A 230 -0.95 20.09 -1.49
C MET A 230 -1.72 19.80 -2.81
N PRO A 231 -2.44 20.80 -3.36
CA PRO A 231 -3.34 20.61 -4.49
C PRO A 231 -2.64 20.31 -5.83
N LEU A 232 -1.34 20.60 -5.95
CA LEU A 232 -0.57 20.43 -7.19
C LEU A 232 0.19 19.10 -7.27
N GLN A 233 0.09 18.26 -6.24
CA GLN A 233 0.79 16.98 -6.17
C GLN A 233 -0.20 15.82 -6.19
N SER A 234 0.17 14.78 -6.92
CA SER A 234 -0.63 13.56 -7.05
C SER A 234 -0.05 12.48 -6.13
N PHE A 235 -0.55 12.41 -4.89
CA PHE A 235 -0.40 11.24 -4.02
C PHE A 235 -1.79 10.74 -3.66
N CYS A 236 -1.91 9.47 -3.32
CA CYS A 236 -3.15 8.89 -2.81
C CYS A 236 -3.04 8.60 -1.32
N ILE A 237 -4.13 8.84 -0.59
CA ILE A 237 -4.30 8.42 0.80
C ILE A 237 -5.21 7.20 0.80
N VAL A 238 -4.76 6.10 1.40
CA VAL A 238 -5.53 4.86 1.58
C VAL A 238 -5.65 4.58 3.06
N VAL A 239 -6.77 4.99 3.67
CA VAL A 239 -6.98 4.85 5.12
C VAL A 239 -7.55 3.47 5.42
N ARG A 240 -6.85 2.67 6.23
CA ARG A 240 -7.30 1.35 6.68
C ARG A 240 -8.19 1.52 7.92
N ALA A 241 -9.47 1.21 7.79
CA ALA A 241 -10.51 1.50 8.77
C ALA A 241 -11.16 0.23 9.36
N GLY A 242 -10.37 -0.83 9.54
CA GLY A 242 -10.82 -2.06 10.21
C GLY A 242 -12.11 -2.63 9.63
N GLU A 243 -13.13 -2.79 10.46
CA GLU A 243 -14.45 -3.31 10.07
C GLU A 243 -15.21 -2.42 9.06
N LYS A 244 -14.89 -1.12 8.98
CA LYS A 244 -15.46 -0.22 7.96
C LYS A 244 -14.80 -0.40 6.58
N GLY A 245 -13.72 -1.17 6.50
CA GLY A 245 -12.96 -1.41 5.26
C GLY A 245 -11.85 -0.40 5.06
N CYS A 246 -11.81 0.27 3.90
CA CYS A 246 -10.83 1.31 3.63
C CYS A 246 -11.42 2.49 2.85
N TYR A 247 -10.85 3.67 3.09
CA TYR A 247 -11.19 4.90 2.37
C TYR A 247 -10.05 5.30 1.44
N LEU A 248 -10.38 5.60 0.18
CA LEU A 248 -9.47 6.03 -0.85
C LEU A 248 -9.69 7.51 -1.14
N ALA A 249 -8.64 8.31 -1.04
CA ALA A 249 -8.70 9.75 -1.31
C ALA A 249 -7.53 10.18 -2.20
N ARG A 250 -7.80 10.92 -3.27
CA ARG A 250 -6.79 11.50 -4.18
C ARG A 250 -7.36 12.72 -4.88
N ASN A 251 -6.58 13.81 -4.92
CA ASN A 251 -6.92 14.98 -5.73
C ASN A 251 -7.07 14.63 -7.22
N GLY A 252 -8.13 15.17 -7.83
CA GLY A 252 -8.28 15.21 -9.28
C GLY A 252 -7.29 16.16 -9.95
N GLY A 253 -7.29 16.20 -11.29
CA GLY A 253 -6.40 17.10 -12.03
C GLY A 253 -6.52 16.99 -13.54
N ARG A 254 -5.78 17.83 -14.27
CA ARG A 254 -5.72 17.75 -15.73
C ARG A 254 -4.93 16.51 -16.16
N LYS A 255 -5.52 15.60 -16.94
CA LYS A 255 -4.74 14.52 -17.57
C LYS A 255 -3.76 15.12 -18.56
N ARG A 256 -2.45 14.90 -18.36
CA ARG A 256 -1.44 15.21 -19.40
C ARG A 256 -1.60 14.20 -20.53
N LYS A 257 -2.16 14.60 -21.68
CA LYS A 257 -2.12 13.78 -22.90
C LYS A 257 -0.66 13.42 -23.20
N HIS A 258 -0.41 12.14 -23.46
CA HIS A 258 0.85 11.67 -24.01
C HIS A 258 1.08 12.43 -25.32
N LYS A 259 2.13 13.27 -25.42
CA LYS A 259 2.40 14.02 -26.65
C LYS A 259 2.49 13.02 -27.82
N SER A 260 1.54 13.07 -28.75
CA SER A 260 1.71 12.43 -30.05
C SER A 260 2.90 13.10 -30.74
N LYS A 261 3.69 12.32 -31.48
CA LYS A 261 4.92 12.75 -32.17
C LYS A 261 4.63 13.63 -33.40
N THR A 262 3.76 14.62 -33.30
CA THR A 262 3.57 15.65 -34.34
C THR A 262 3.97 17.01 -33.76
N SER A 263 5.28 17.25 -33.71
CA SER A 263 5.85 18.51 -33.24
C SER A 263 5.71 19.62 -34.28
N GLY A 264 4.69 20.48 -34.13
CA GLY A 264 4.81 21.88 -34.57
C GLY A 264 5.61 22.65 -33.53
N LYS A 265 6.73 23.28 -33.92
CA LYS A 265 7.52 24.15 -33.02
C LYS A 265 6.65 25.35 -32.59
N LYS A 266 6.31 25.47 -31.30
CA LYS A 266 5.72 26.70 -30.75
C LYS A 266 6.83 27.78 -30.64
N PRO A 267 6.60 29.04 -31.06
CA PRO A 267 7.59 30.10 -30.92
C PRO A 267 7.82 30.43 -29.43
N SER A 268 9.07 30.35 -28.98
CA SER A 268 9.44 30.46 -27.56
C SER A 268 9.62 31.89 -27.04
N ALA A 269 9.19 32.92 -27.77
CA ALA A 269 9.68 34.27 -27.57
C ALA A 269 8.75 35.25 -26.81
N LEU A 270 7.49 34.90 -26.52
CA LEU A 270 6.52 35.87 -25.98
C LEU A 270 5.89 35.50 -24.63
N LEU A 271 6.23 34.35 -24.04
CA LEU A 271 5.48 33.81 -22.90
C LEU A 271 5.93 34.30 -21.52
N HIS A 272 7.01 35.08 -21.39
CA HIS A 272 7.53 35.54 -20.10
C HIS A 272 7.74 37.07 -20.08
N GLY A 273 6.63 37.82 -20.06
CA GLY A 273 6.59 39.27 -19.84
C GLY A 273 5.15 39.78 -19.87
N GLY A 274 4.82 40.79 -19.05
CA GLY A 274 3.51 41.46 -19.11
C GLY A 274 3.31 42.15 -20.47
N LEU A 275 2.06 42.21 -20.93
CA LEU A 275 1.69 42.84 -22.21
C LEU A 275 2.16 44.29 -22.25
N ARG A 276 2.97 44.62 -23.26
CA ARG A 276 3.41 45.99 -23.52
C ARG A 276 2.53 46.62 -24.60
N PRO A 277 2.38 47.96 -24.64
CA PRO A 277 1.51 48.64 -25.62
C PRO A 277 1.87 48.37 -27.09
N ASP A 278 3.10 47.93 -27.37
CA ASP A 278 3.63 47.58 -28.69
C ASP A 278 3.53 46.07 -29.01
N THR A 279 2.85 45.29 -28.16
CA THR A 279 2.67 43.85 -28.39
C THR A 279 1.69 43.63 -29.53
N ASP A 280 2.15 42.99 -30.61
CA ASP A 280 1.30 42.56 -31.72
C ASP A 280 0.32 41.48 -31.24
N MET A 281 -0.92 41.89 -31.06
CA MET A 281 -2.00 41.04 -30.56
C MET A 281 -2.40 39.98 -31.60
N GLU A 282 -2.33 40.27 -32.91
CA GLU A 282 -2.68 39.30 -33.95
C GLU A 282 -1.67 38.14 -33.99
N ALA A 283 -0.37 38.44 -33.88
CA ALA A 283 0.66 37.42 -33.81
C ALA A 283 0.55 36.52 -32.56
N LEU A 284 0.02 37.06 -31.46
CA LEU A 284 -0.17 36.34 -30.19
C LEU A 284 -1.35 35.35 -30.25
N PHE A 285 -2.40 35.69 -31.00
CA PHE A 285 -3.62 34.89 -31.16
C PHE A 285 -3.64 34.01 -32.42
N ALA A 286 -2.73 34.19 -33.37
CA ALA A 286 -2.64 33.39 -34.59
C ALA A 286 -2.53 31.87 -34.36
N GLY A 287 -2.02 31.44 -33.19
CA GLY A 287 -1.95 30.02 -32.80
C GLY A 287 -3.19 29.45 -32.10
N LEU A 288 -4.22 30.27 -31.86
CA LEU A 288 -5.48 29.90 -31.18
C LEU A 288 -6.69 29.83 -32.14
N LEU A 289 -6.54 30.32 -33.36
CA LEU A 289 -7.56 30.36 -34.41
C LEU A 289 -7.30 29.26 -35.45
N GLN A 290 -7.74 28.02 -35.22
CA GLN A 290 -7.64 26.99 -36.25
C GLN A 290 -8.85 26.05 -36.27
N ASP A 291 -9.96 26.61 -36.74
CA ASP A 291 -11.07 25.90 -37.37
C ASP A 291 -11.78 26.88 -38.35
N PRO A 292 -12.22 26.44 -39.55
CA PRO A 292 -12.77 27.32 -40.59
C PRO A 292 -14.00 28.14 -40.16
N GLU A 293 -14.68 27.71 -39.09
CA GLU A 293 -15.88 28.33 -38.53
C GLU A 293 -15.62 29.37 -37.42
N GLY A 294 -14.36 29.67 -37.08
CA GLY A 294 -14.03 30.76 -36.14
C GLY A 294 -14.31 30.46 -34.66
N SER A 295 -14.50 29.19 -34.28
CA SER A 295 -14.43 28.77 -32.89
C SER A 295 -12.96 28.68 -32.43
N VAL A 296 -12.71 28.94 -31.15
CA VAL A 296 -11.44 28.57 -30.54
C VAL A 296 -11.51 27.07 -30.30
N ALA A 297 -10.65 26.27 -30.93
CA ALA A 297 -10.47 24.85 -30.61
C ALA A 297 -10.13 24.70 -29.11
N ARG A 298 -11.16 24.59 -28.27
CA ARG A 298 -11.02 24.16 -26.88
C ARG A 298 -10.59 22.71 -26.96
N GLU A 299 -9.29 22.44 -26.80
CA GLU A 299 -8.87 21.09 -26.42
C GLU A 299 -9.76 20.69 -25.24
N GLU A 300 -10.63 19.69 -25.43
CA GLU A 300 -11.39 19.13 -24.31
C GLU A 300 -10.37 18.67 -23.27
N ILE A 301 -10.29 19.45 -22.19
CA ILE A 301 -9.41 19.17 -21.07
C ILE A 301 -10.07 18.01 -20.33
N GLU A 302 -9.58 16.80 -20.58
CA GLU A 302 -10.01 15.64 -19.81
C GLU A 302 -9.52 15.83 -18.36
N VAL A 303 -10.47 16.12 -17.47
CA VAL A 303 -10.23 16.30 -16.04
C VAL A 303 -10.41 14.95 -15.37
N ASP A 304 -9.36 14.47 -14.71
CA ASP A 304 -9.44 13.38 -13.75
C ASP A 304 -10.22 13.88 -12.53
N PRO A 305 -11.38 13.29 -12.19
CA PRO A 305 -12.20 13.75 -11.07
C PRO A 305 -11.54 13.53 -9.71
N GLY A 306 -10.44 12.78 -9.64
CA GLY A 306 -9.87 12.32 -8.38
C GLY A 306 -10.52 11.02 -7.92
N VAL A 307 -10.26 10.65 -6.67
CA VAL A 307 -10.85 9.45 -6.05
C VAL A 307 -11.27 9.85 -4.65
N GLU A 308 -12.54 9.61 -4.32
CA GLU A 308 -13.09 9.67 -2.95
C GLU A 308 -14.06 8.51 -2.83
N ARG A 309 -13.61 7.40 -2.24
CA ARG A 309 -14.39 6.16 -2.26
C ARG A 309 -14.13 5.31 -1.03
N TRP A 310 -15.22 4.86 -0.42
CA TRP A 310 -15.21 3.77 0.55
C TRP A 310 -15.27 2.42 -0.16
N LEU A 311 -14.43 1.49 0.28
CA LEU A 311 -14.55 0.08 0.00
C LEU A 311 -14.84 -0.65 1.33
N PRO A 312 -15.87 -1.51 1.38
CA PRO A 312 -16.21 -2.25 2.59
C PRO A 312 -15.09 -3.24 2.95
N ALA A 313 -15.05 -3.65 4.22
CA ALA A 313 -14.23 -4.79 4.62
C ALA A 313 -14.75 -6.08 3.96
N PHE A 314 -13.87 -7.04 3.68
CA PHE A 314 -14.30 -8.31 3.08
C PHE A 314 -15.35 -9.04 3.96
N HIS A 315 -15.21 -8.99 5.28
CA HIS A 315 -16.19 -9.57 6.22
C HIS A 315 -17.22 -8.55 6.74
N ALA A 316 -17.36 -7.38 6.12
CA ALA A 316 -18.44 -6.46 6.45
C ALA A 316 -19.79 -7.20 6.31
N ASN A 317 -20.65 -7.07 7.33
CA ASN A 317 -21.88 -7.84 7.52
C ASN A 317 -22.53 -8.27 6.19
N ALA A 318 -22.61 -9.58 5.96
CA ALA A 318 -23.39 -10.21 4.89
C ALA A 318 -24.90 -10.01 5.15
N THR A 319 -25.34 -8.76 5.22
CA THR A 319 -26.71 -8.32 5.47
C THR A 319 -27.22 -7.66 4.21
N ASN A 320 -27.59 -8.48 3.23
CA ASN A 320 -28.61 -8.18 2.24
C ASN A 320 -29.08 -9.51 1.64
N GLY A 321 -30.20 -10.00 2.18
CA GLY A 321 -30.90 -11.19 1.68
C GLY A 321 -30.55 -12.47 2.44
N GLU A 322 -31.58 -13.13 2.97
CA GLU A 322 -31.56 -14.47 3.58
C GLU A 322 -31.06 -14.55 5.03
N ALA A 323 -31.97 -14.14 5.92
CA ALA A 323 -32.03 -14.68 7.26
C ALA A 323 -32.38 -16.17 7.19
N GLU A 324 -31.40 -17.04 7.33
CA GLU A 324 -31.34 -18.22 8.22
C GLU A 324 -30.07 -19.03 7.89
N GLU A 325 -29.32 -19.41 8.93
CA GLU A 325 -28.02 -20.11 8.88
C GLU A 325 -26.78 -19.38 8.33
N LYS A 326 -26.32 -18.36 9.07
CA LYS A 326 -24.92 -18.23 9.55
C LYS A 326 -24.67 -16.82 10.08
N LYS A 327 -24.59 -16.67 11.41
CA LYS A 327 -23.86 -15.55 12.04
C LYS A 327 -22.38 -15.62 11.62
N LYS A 328 -22.02 -15.07 10.45
CA LYS A 328 -20.64 -15.14 9.89
C LYS A 328 -19.96 -13.79 9.62
N GLY A 329 -20.55 -12.66 10.03
CA GLY A 329 -19.88 -11.34 9.94
C GLY A 329 -18.78 -11.15 11.00
N LYS A 330 -19.06 -11.51 12.26
CA LYS A 330 -18.07 -11.57 13.36
C LYS A 330 -17.45 -12.96 13.57
N GLY A 331 -17.94 -13.98 12.87
CA GLY A 331 -17.54 -15.37 13.10
C GLY A 331 -16.24 -15.79 12.40
N ASN A 332 -15.78 -15.03 11.41
CA ASN A 332 -14.60 -15.40 10.62
C ASN A 332 -13.34 -14.63 11.03
N VAL A 333 -13.44 -13.48 11.70
CA VAL A 333 -12.27 -12.72 12.17
C VAL A 333 -11.83 -13.31 13.51
N VAL A 334 -10.64 -13.89 13.55
CA VAL A 334 -10.06 -14.52 14.74
C VAL A 334 -8.99 -13.63 15.38
N ASP A 335 -8.10 -13.06 14.57
CA ASP A 335 -7.03 -12.16 15.03
C ASP A 335 -6.77 -11.08 13.96
N PRO A 336 -7.01 -9.78 14.23
CA PRO A 336 -6.78 -8.73 13.23
C PRO A 336 -5.31 -8.48 12.91
N THR A 337 -4.37 -9.11 13.63
CA THR A 337 -2.93 -8.90 13.49
C THR A 337 -2.47 -9.18 12.06
N GLY A 338 -1.71 -8.24 11.50
CA GLY A 338 -1.13 -8.37 10.17
C GLY A 338 -2.09 -8.11 9.00
N GLY A 339 -3.40 -7.97 9.22
CA GLY A 339 -4.37 -7.66 8.17
C GLY A 339 -4.02 -6.43 7.35
N GLY A 340 -3.63 -5.33 8.02
CA GLY A 340 -3.21 -4.09 7.36
C GLY A 340 -1.93 -4.20 6.54
N ASN A 341 -0.94 -4.96 7.01
CA ASN A 341 0.31 -5.19 6.27
C ASN A 341 0.07 -6.10 5.05
N THR A 342 -0.76 -7.13 5.23
CA THR A 342 -1.18 -8.04 4.16
C THR A 342 -1.96 -7.29 3.08
N PHE A 343 -2.84 -6.36 3.48
CA PHE A 343 -3.50 -5.43 2.56
C PHE A 343 -2.48 -4.68 1.69
N LEU A 344 -1.46 -4.08 2.32
CA LEU A 344 -0.47 -3.26 1.62
C LEU A 344 0.47 -4.06 0.72
N GLY A 345 0.75 -5.31 1.08
CA GLY A 345 1.46 -6.25 0.22
C GLY A 345 0.75 -6.51 -1.11
N ALA A 346 -0.55 -6.81 -1.05
CA ALA A 346 -1.36 -7.05 -2.24
C ALA A 346 -1.58 -5.78 -3.06
N LEU A 347 -1.84 -4.65 -2.38
CA LEU A 347 -1.92 -3.33 -3.01
C LEU A 347 -0.62 -2.99 -3.77
N ALA A 348 0.54 -3.27 -3.19
CA ALA A 348 1.83 -3.06 -3.84
C ALA A 348 2.01 -3.89 -5.10
N VAL A 349 1.55 -5.14 -5.12
CA VAL A 349 1.62 -5.99 -6.33
C VAL A 349 0.67 -5.50 -7.41
N ALA A 350 -0.56 -5.15 -7.04
CA ALA A 350 -1.55 -4.63 -7.99
C ALA A 350 -1.03 -3.34 -8.68
N LEU A 351 -0.52 -2.38 -7.90
CA LEU A 351 0.06 -1.15 -8.44
C LEU A 351 1.29 -1.43 -9.32
N ALA A 352 2.15 -2.39 -8.95
CA ALA A 352 3.32 -2.77 -9.77
C ALA A 352 2.90 -3.37 -11.13
N ARG A 353 1.70 -3.95 -11.20
CA ARG A 353 1.10 -4.52 -12.43
C ARG A 353 0.30 -3.50 -13.24
N GLY A 354 0.22 -2.25 -12.77
CA GLY A 354 -0.44 -1.15 -13.47
C GLY A 354 -1.93 -1.01 -13.17
N GLU A 355 -2.43 -1.72 -12.14
CA GLU A 355 -3.81 -1.55 -11.70
C GLU A 355 -4.04 -0.19 -11.06
N GLY A 356 -5.27 0.32 -11.19
CA GLY A 356 -5.70 1.54 -10.51
C GLY A 356 -5.79 1.36 -8.99
N ILE A 357 -5.84 2.47 -8.25
CA ILE A 357 -5.83 2.41 -6.77
C ILE A 357 -7.06 1.70 -6.18
N GLU A 358 -8.22 1.82 -6.83
CA GLU A 358 -9.45 1.14 -6.38
C GLU A 358 -9.30 -0.37 -6.49
N GLU A 359 -8.89 -0.85 -7.66
CA GLU A 359 -8.60 -2.27 -7.90
C GLU A 359 -7.52 -2.78 -6.95
N ALA A 360 -6.43 -2.02 -6.76
CA ALA A 360 -5.37 -2.38 -5.83
C ALA A 360 -5.85 -2.49 -4.37
N ALA A 361 -6.81 -1.66 -3.97
CA ALA A 361 -7.44 -1.75 -2.66
C ALA A 361 -8.40 -2.95 -2.55
N VAL A 362 -9.07 -3.36 -3.63
CA VAL A 362 -9.83 -4.63 -3.67
C VAL A 362 -8.91 -5.83 -3.42
N TRP A 363 -7.74 -5.86 -4.07
CA TRP A 363 -6.72 -6.89 -3.84
C TRP A 363 -6.26 -6.87 -2.38
N GLY A 364 -6.01 -5.67 -1.84
CA GLY A 364 -5.69 -5.47 -0.43
C GLY A 364 -6.74 -6.05 0.52
N SER A 365 -8.02 -5.75 0.31
CA SER A 365 -9.12 -6.22 1.16
C SER A 365 -9.25 -7.74 1.15
N VAL A 366 -9.10 -8.36 -0.01
CA VAL A 366 -9.11 -9.83 -0.14
C VAL A 366 -7.90 -10.43 0.55
N ALA A 367 -6.70 -9.87 0.38
CA ALA A 367 -5.51 -10.37 1.04
C ALA A 367 -5.60 -10.27 2.57
N ALA A 368 -6.11 -9.14 3.08
CA ALA A 368 -6.33 -8.95 4.51
C ALA A 368 -7.28 -10.00 5.11
N SER A 369 -8.32 -10.40 4.36
CA SER A 369 -9.27 -11.42 4.82
C SER A 369 -8.61 -12.76 5.16
N PHE A 370 -7.58 -13.16 4.41
CA PHE A 370 -6.85 -14.39 4.72
C PHE A 370 -6.03 -14.25 6.00
N ALA A 371 -5.40 -13.10 6.22
CA ALA A 371 -4.54 -12.89 7.39
C ALA A 371 -5.32 -12.88 8.71
N ILE A 372 -6.56 -12.38 8.70
CA ILE A 372 -7.33 -12.15 9.92
C ILE A 372 -8.20 -13.33 10.37
N GLU A 373 -8.27 -14.40 9.57
CA GLU A 373 -9.09 -15.60 9.83
C GLU A 373 -8.43 -16.59 10.82
N GLN A 374 -7.20 -16.32 11.27
CA GLN A 374 -6.46 -17.18 12.19
C GLN A 374 -5.41 -16.39 12.97
N VAL A 375 -4.90 -16.98 14.05
CA VAL A 375 -3.69 -16.50 14.72
C VAL A 375 -2.47 -16.88 13.87
N GLY A 376 -1.65 -15.88 13.52
CA GLY A 376 -0.47 -16.06 12.67
C GLY A 376 -0.78 -16.10 11.18
N MET A 377 0.17 -16.61 10.39
CA MET A 377 0.09 -16.57 8.92
C MET A 377 -0.90 -17.62 8.38
N PRO A 378 -1.55 -17.37 7.23
CA PRO A 378 -2.36 -18.36 6.52
C PRO A 378 -1.54 -19.58 6.09
N THR A 379 -2.21 -20.71 5.87
CA THR A 379 -1.56 -21.97 5.47
C THR A 379 -1.65 -22.16 3.96
N LEU A 380 -0.50 -22.32 3.31
CA LEU A 380 -0.40 -22.67 1.90
C LEU A 380 -0.70 -24.16 1.71
N GLY A 381 -1.56 -24.49 0.76
CA GLY A 381 -1.94 -25.84 0.40
C GLY A 381 -2.29 -25.98 -1.07
N HIS A 382 -2.85 -27.13 -1.44
CA HIS A 382 -3.41 -27.38 -2.75
C HIS A 382 -4.76 -28.07 -2.60
N ASP A 383 -5.68 -27.81 -3.53
CA ASP A 383 -6.94 -28.56 -3.62
C ASP A 383 -6.75 -29.91 -4.34
N ASP A 384 -7.84 -30.66 -4.49
CA ASP A 384 -7.85 -31.99 -5.15
C ASP A 384 -7.42 -31.92 -6.63
N GLU A 385 -7.49 -30.75 -7.26
CA GLU A 385 -7.05 -30.51 -8.64
C GLU A 385 -5.59 -30.02 -8.71
N GLY A 386 -4.89 -29.94 -7.58
CA GLY A 386 -3.51 -29.46 -7.50
C GLY A 386 -3.38 -27.95 -7.67
N ARG A 387 -4.45 -27.18 -7.47
CA ARG A 387 -4.43 -25.71 -7.54
C ARG A 387 -4.10 -25.15 -6.17
N GLU A 388 -3.26 -24.11 -6.14
CA GLU A 388 -2.85 -23.45 -4.91
C GLU A 388 -4.03 -22.91 -4.11
N THR A 389 -4.04 -23.19 -2.81
CA THR A 389 -5.01 -22.66 -1.85
C THR A 389 -4.32 -22.03 -0.65
N TRP A 390 -4.99 -21.08 -0.02
CA TRP A 390 -4.60 -20.49 1.26
C TRP A 390 -5.74 -20.67 2.24
N ASN A 391 -5.48 -21.29 3.39
CA ASN A 391 -6.54 -21.75 4.31
C ASN A 391 -7.62 -22.60 3.58
N SER A 392 -7.17 -23.45 2.65
CA SER A 392 -8.05 -24.28 1.81
C SER A 392 -9.01 -23.51 0.90
N VAL A 393 -8.79 -22.21 0.67
CA VAL A 393 -9.58 -21.37 -0.23
C VAL A 393 -8.69 -20.82 -1.35
N ARG A 394 -9.22 -20.77 -2.58
CA ARG A 394 -8.51 -20.17 -3.71
C ARG A 394 -8.63 -18.65 -3.66
N VAL A 395 -7.50 -17.96 -3.82
CA VAL A 395 -7.45 -16.48 -3.79
C VAL A 395 -8.34 -15.89 -4.89
N SER A 396 -8.39 -16.51 -6.07
CA SER A 396 -9.25 -16.08 -7.18
C SER A 396 -10.73 -16.16 -6.86
N GLU A 397 -11.18 -17.24 -6.20
CA GLU A 397 -12.59 -17.41 -5.84
C GLU A 397 -13.01 -16.34 -4.83
N ARG A 398 -12.17 -16.09 -3.82
CA ARG A 398 -12.41 -15.04 -2.84
C ARG A 398 -12.40 -13.64 -3.47
N PHE A 399 -11.55 -13.44 -4.47
CA PHE A 399 -11.47 -12.20 -5.22
C PHE A 399 -12.73 -11.93 -6.05
N ASP A 400 -13.20 -12.93 -6.80
CA ASP A 400 -14.41 -12.84 -7.61
C ASP A 400 -15.65 -12.64 -6.73
N GLU A 401 -15.73 -13.33 -5.60
CA GLU A 401 -16.77 -13.14 -4.58
C GLU A 401 -16.81 -11.70 -4.06
N PHE A 402 -15.65 -11.12 -3.77
CA PHE A 402 -15.60 -9.75 -3.28
C PHE A 402 -15.98 -8.75 -4.37
N LYS A 403 -15.50 -8.93 -5.61
CA LYS A 403 -15.88 -8.07 -6.74
C LYS A 403 -17.37 -8.10 -7.03
N ALA A 404 -17.99 -9.27 -7.06
CA ALA A 404 -19.43 -9.41 -7.27
C ALA A 404 -20.25 -8.65 -6.21
N ARG A 405 -19.74 -8.55 -4.97
CA ARG A 405 -20.37 -7.76 -3.90
C ARG A 405 -20.19 -6.25 -4.03
N LEU A 406 -19.20 -5.79 -4.79
CA LEU A 406 -18.95 -4.36 -5.02
C LEU A 406 -19.72 -3.81 -6.23
N GLU A 407 -20.26 -4.68 -7.09
CA GLU A 407 -21.08 -4.28 -8.22
C GLU A 407 -22.45 -3.75 -7.72
N PRO A 408 -22.95 -2.63 -8.25
CA PRO A 408 -24.29 -2.14 -7.91
C PRO A 408 -25.32 -3.21 -8.29
N SER A 409 -26.25 -3.52 -7.38
CA SER A 409 -27.40 -4.36 -7.73
C SER A 409 -28.16 -3.70 -8.90
N SER A 410 -28.19 -4.37 -10.04
CA SER A 410 -28.79 -3.89 -11.30
C SER A 410 -30.28 -3.67 -11.21
#